data_AF-A0A7Z0TP21-F1
#
_entry.id   AF-A0A7Z0TP21-F1
#
_cell.length_a   1.000
_cell.length_b   1.000
_cell.length_c   1.000
_cell.angle_alpha   90.00
_cell.angle_beta   90.00
_cell.angle_gamma   90.00
#
_symmetry.space_group_name_H-M   'P 1'
#
loop_
_entity.id
_entity.type
_entity.pdbx_description
1 polymer ?
#
loop_
_entity_poly.entity_id
_entity_poly.type
_entity_poly.pdbx_seq_one_letter_code
_entity_poly.pdbx_strand_id
1 'polypeptide(L)'
;MDPQNTFSREEARTPCDQYFIGVALKSTRLKLTRDRQIVFDGIMPVGTLYVGAPSTELSAQFDAPYDFLHLHVSSHYFRSKKLASQDRRGQELSDLVLLRDSFTAQLAKALVEHDDAADSTFAGHR
;
A
#
# COMPACT_ATOMS: atom_id res chain seq x y z
N MET A 1 3.97 27.64 -22.58
CA MET A 1 3.62 26.21 -22.52
C MET A 1 3.51 25.86 -21.06
N ASP A 2 2.30 25.62 -20.56
CA ASP A 2 2.12 25.19 -19.17
C ASP A 2 2.39 23.68 -19.10
N PRO A 3 3.37 23.21 -18.31
CA PRO A 3 3.53 21.79 -18.07
C PRO A 3 2.30 21.34 -17.29
N GLN A 4 1.41 20.60 -17.94
CA GLN A 4 0.26 20.00 -17.28
C GLN A 4 0.79 19.17 -16.12
N ASN A 5 0.54 19.67 -14.92
CA ASN A 5 0.77 18.97 -13.67
C ASN A 5 -0.20 17.79 -13.66
N THR A 6 0.25 16.68 -14.24
CA THR A 6 -0.63 15.54 -14.56
C THR A 6 -0.69 14.68 -13.31
N PHE A 7 -1.57 15.06 -12.40
CA PHE A 7 -1.85 14.28 -11.21
C PHE A 7 -2.84 13.17 -11.56
N SER A 8 -2.53 11.92 -11.18
CA SER A 8 -3.48 10.81 -11.28
C SER A 8 -4.15 10.62 -9.92
N ARG A 9 -5.47 10.47 -9.93
CA ARG A 9 -6.26 10.19 -8.74
C ARG A 9 -6.82 8.78 -8.82
N GLU A 10 -6.55 8.00 -7.78
CA GLU A 10 -7.08 6.65 -7.61
C GLU A 10 -7.96 6.60 -6.36
N GLU A 11 -9.04 5.82 -6.43
CA GLU A 11 -9.97 5.63 -5.32
C GLU A 11 -10.26 4.15 -5.15
N ALA A 12 -10.27 3.70 -3.90
CA ALA A 12 -10.57 2.32 -3.56
C ALA A 12 -11.36 2.26 -2.27
N ARG A 13 -12.23 1.26 -2.19
CA ARG A 13 -12.89 0.87 -0.94
C ARG A 13 -12.46 -0.55 -0.60
N THR A 14 -11.92 -0.75 0.59
CA THR A 14 -11.58 -2.09 1.06
C THR A 14 -12.86 -2.91 1.26
N PRO A 15 -12.89 -4.19 0.83
CA PRO A 15 -14.01 -5.08 1.12
C PRO A 15 -14.27 -5.19 2.62
N CYS A 16 -15.51 -5.48 3.00
CA CYS A 16 -15.93 -5.46 4.40
C CYS A 16 -15.30 -6.55 5.27
N ASP A 17 -14.71 -7.57 4.65
CA ASP A 17 -14.11 -8.73 5.30
C ASP A 17 -12.60 -8.81 5.07
N GLN A 18 -11.96 -7.77 4.51
CA GLN A 18 -10.54 -7.79 4.14
C GLN A 18 -9.81 -6.55 4.61
N TYR A 19 -8.63 -6.78 5.18
CA TYR A 19 -7.61 -5.77 5.29
C TYR A 19 -6.84 -5.69 3.98
N PHE A 20 -6.40 -4.49 3.66
CA PHE A 20 -5.53 -4.23 2.53
C PHE A 20 -4.16 -3.78 3.06
N ILE A 21 -3.08 -4.32 2.48
CA ILE A 21 -1.72 -3.90 2.76
C ILE A 21 -1.11 -3.39 1.45
N GLY A 22 -0.82 -2.11 1.39
CA GLY A 22 -0.10 -1.47 0.29
C GLY A 22 1.38 -1.33 0.63
N VAL A 23 2.26 -1.75 -0.28
CA VAL A 23 3.71 -1.56 -0.18
C VAL A 23 4.18 -0.68 -1.34
N ALA A 24 4.80 0.46 -1.04
CA ALA A 24 5.41 1.30 -2.07
C ALA A 24 6.65 0.61 -2.65
N LEU A 25 6.65 0.28 -3.94
CA LEU A 25 7.80 -0.26 -4.66
C LEU A 25 8.64 0.85 -5.30
N LYS A 26 8.03 2.02 -5.53
CA LYS A 26 8.70 3.22 -6.05
C LYS A 26 8.50 4.41 -5.11
N SER A 27 9.56 5.20 -4.94
CA SER A 27 9.45 6.47 -4.19
C SER A 27 8.59 7.46 -4.97
N THR A 28 7.52 7.98 -4.37
CA THR A 28 6.57 8.84 -5.06
C THR A 28 6.04 9.96 -4.17
N ARG A 29 5.75 11.13 -4.76
CA ARG A 29 5.04 12.22 -4.09
C ARG A 29 3.55 11.92 -4.18
N LEU A 30 2.88 11.81 -3.04
CA LEU A 30 1.46 11.48 -3.02
C LEU A 30 0.75 12.08 -1.81
N LYS A 31 -0.57 12.23 -1.97
CA LYS A 31 -1.49 12.59 -0.91
C LYS A 31 -2.54 11.49 -0.73
N LEU A 32 -2.56 10.85 0.44
CA LEU A 32 -3.58 9.86 0.83
C LEU A 32 -4.63 10.51 1.70
N THR A 33 -5.89 10.28 1.33
CA THR A 33 -7.06 10.75 2.07
C THR A 33 -7.96 9.57 2.37
N ARG A 34 -8.26 9.38 3.66
CA ARG A 34 -9.18 8.35 4.17
C ARG A 34 -10.38 9.02 4.80
N ASP A 35 -11.60 8.61 4.42
CA ASP A 35 -12.84 9.16 4.98
C ASP A 35 -12.83 10.71 5.06
N ARG A 36 -12.28 11.35 4.02
CA ARG A 36 -12.07 12.82 3.89
C ARG A 36 -10.98 13.44 4.78
N GLN A 37 -10.24 12.65 5.55
CA GLN A 37 -9.09 13.08 6.34
C GLN A 37 -7.79 12.76 5.59
N ILE A 38 -6.91 13.75 5.46
CA ILE A 38 -5.58 13.52 4.89
C ILE A 38 -4.77 12.73 5.91
N VAL A 39 -4.40 11.50 5.54
CA VAL A 39 -3.59 10.62 6.39
C VAL A 39 -2.11 10.65 6.02
N PHE A 40 -1.79 11.11 4.81
CA PHE A 40 -0.42 11.35 4.36
C PHE A 40 -0.41 12.42 3.25
N ASP A 41 0.57 13.30 3.26
CA ASP A 41 0.87 14.25 2.17
C ASP A 41 2.38 14.48 2.15
N GLY A 42 3.07 13.88 1.18
CA GLY A 42 4.53 13.84 1.24
C GLY A 42 5.17 12.97 0.17
N ILE A 43 6.50 12.82 0.31
CA ILE A 43 7.26 11.83 -0.45
C ILE A 43 7.20 10.52 0.32
N MET A 44 6.55 9.51 -0.25
CA MET A 44 6.52 8.16 0.28
C MET A 44 7.74 7.38 -0.22
N PRO A 45 8.66 6.95 0.66
CA PRO A 45 9.84 6.19 0.24
C PRO A 45 9.48 4.74 -0.11
N VAL A 46 10.37 4.08 -0.87
CA VAL A 46 10.29 2.64 -1.16
C VAL A 46 10.24 1.83 0.13
N GLY A 47 9.41 0.80 0.16
CA GLY A 47 9.18 -0.07 1.31
C GLY A 47 8.26 0.52 2.37
N THR A 48 7.61 1.65 2.12
CA THR A 48 6.57 2.17 3.02
C THR A 48 5.34 1.28 2.98
N LEU A 49 4.82 0.93 4.15
CA LEU A 49 3.56 0.22 4.31
C LEU A 49 2.40 1.16 4.62
N TYR A 50 1.26 0.87 4.00
CA TYR A 50 -0.05 1.31 4.45
C TYR A 50 -0.92 0.08 4.73
N VAL A 51 -1.59 0.06 5.88
CA VAL A 51 -2.61 -0.96 6.19
C VAL A 51 -3.96 -0.26 6.28
N GLY A 52 -4.88 -0.66 5.39
CA GLY A 52 -6.27 -0.22 5.40
C GLY A 52 -7.16 -1.23 6.09
N ALA A 53 -7.99 -0.76 7.03
CA ALA A 53 -9.02 -1.56 7.67
C ALA A 53 -10.13 -1.94 6.68
N PRO A 54 -10.97 -2.95 7.00
CA PRO A 54 -12.12 -3.30 6.17
C PRO A 54 -13.15 -2.17 6.07
N SER A 55 -13.86 -2.10 4.95
CA SER A 55 -14.91 -1.10 4.66
C SER A 55 -14.46 0.37 4.60
N THR A 56 -13.16 0.62 4.59
CA THR A 56 -12.55 1.96 4.56
C THR A 56 -12.46 2.49 3.13
N GLU A 57 -12.82 3.76 2.95
CA GLU A 57 -12.63 4.48 1.69
C GLU A 57 -11.29 5.21 1.70
N LEU A 58 -10.49 4.99 0.66
CA LEU A 58 -9.17 5.56 0.49
C LEU A 58 -9.07 6.19 -0.91
N SER A 59 -8.56 7.42 -0.96
CA SER A 59 -8.18 8.08 -2.20
C SER A 59 -6.71 8.47 -2.15
N ALA A 60 -6.03 8.28 -3.28
CA ALA A 60 -4.65 8.66 -3.49
C ALA A 60 -4.57 9.66 -4.65
N GLN A 61 -3.92 10.79 -4.42
CA GLN A 61 -3.50 11.70 -5.48
C GLN A 61 -1.99 11.53 -5.65
N PHE A 62 -1.56 11.09 -6.83
CA PHE A 62 -0.15 10.90 -7.15
C PHE A 62 0.35 12.05 -8.01
N ASP A 63 1.48 12.60 -7.57
CA ASP A 63 2.15 13.74 -8.19
C ASP A 63 3.45 13.33 -8.92
N ALA A 64 3.75 12.04 -8.95
CA ALA A 64 4.88 11.43 -9.62
C ALA A 64 4.55 9.96 -10.01
N PRO A 65 5.29 9.33 -10.93
CA PRO A 65 5.14 7.91 -11.23
C PRO A 65 5.22 7.06 -9.97
N TYR A 66 4.37 6.04 -9.87
CA TYR A 66 4.22 5.22 -8.69
C TYR A 66 4.15 3.75 -9.05
N ASP A 67 4.47 2.90 -8.08
CA ASP A 67 4.32 1.46 -8.17
C ASP A 67 4.08 0.90 -6.77
N PHE A 68 3.05 0.06 -6.63
CA PHE A 68 2.56 -0.45 -5.37
C PHE A 68 2.19 -1.93 -5.47
N LEU A 69 2.67 -2.71 -4.50
CA LEU A 69 2.16 -4.06 -4.25
C LEU A 69 0.95 -3.99 -3.33
N HIS A 70 -0.17 -4.56 -3.77
CA HIS A 70 -1.41 -4.63 -3.01
C HIS A 70 -1.71 -6.06 -2.55
N LEU A 71 -1.74 -6.28 -1.23
CA LEU A 71 -2.07 -7.57 -0.62
C LEU A 71 -3.42 -7.50 0.08
N HIS A 72 -4.31 -8.43 -0.25
CA HIS A 72 -5.61 -8.58 0.40
C HIS A 72 -5.54 -9.69 1.43
N VAL A 73 -5.85 -9.38 2.68
CA VAL A 73 -5.80 -10.32 3.80
C VAL A 73 -7.16 -10.42 4.45
N SER A 74 -7.74 -11.62 4.48
CA SER A 74 -9.02 -11.84 5.13
C SER A 74 -8.98 -11.46 6.61
N SER A 75 -9.99 -10.74 7.08
CA SER A 75 -10.21 -10.39 8.49
C SER A 75 -10.27 -11.62 9.40
N HIS A 76 -10.65 -12.78 8.88
CA HIS A 76 -10.62 -14.05 9.61
C HIS A 76 -9.21 -14.44 10.07
N TYR A 77 -8.18 -14.11 9.29
CA TYR A 77 -6.78 -14.35 9.65
C TYR A 77 -6.36 -13.55 10.88
N PHE A 78 -6.80 -12.30 11.00
CA PHE A 78 -6.49 -11.48 12.17
C PHE A 78 -7.37 -11.81 13.37
N ARG A 79 -8.63 -12.22 13.16
CA ARG A 79 -9.49 -12.70 14.26
C ARG A 79 -8.92 -13.95 14.93
N SER A 80 -8.42 -14.92 14.15
CA SER A 80 -7.80 -16.12 14.71
C SER A 80 -6.52 -15.81 15.49
N LYS A 81 -5.72 -14.84 15.03
CA LYS A 81 -4.53 -14.34 15.73
C LYS A 81 -4.87 -13.58 17.02
N LYS A 82 -5.90 -12.73 17.00
CA LYS A 82 -6.38 -11.97 18.18
C LYS A 82 -6.95 -12.89 19.26
N LEU A 83 -7.62 -13.97 18.84
CA LEU A 83 -8.08 -15.00 19.76
C LEU A 83 -6.89 -15.72 20.44
N ALA A 84 -5.79 -15.92 19.71
CA ALA A 84 -4.57 -16.53 20.22
C ALA A 84 -3.73 -15.61 21.12
N SER A 85 -3.82 -14.27 20.96
CA SER A 85 -2.97 -13.31 21.68
C SER A 85 -3.57 -12.75 22.99
N GLN A 86 -4.74 -13.23 23.45
CA GLN A 86 -5.45 -12.75 24.67
C GLN A 86 -5.68 -11.22 24.78
N ASP A 87 -5.39 -10.45 23.74
CA ASP A 87 -5.64 -9.01 23.71
C ASP A 87 -7.12 -8.73 23.41
N ARG A 88 -7.92 -8.72 24.48
CA ARG A 88 -9.36 -8.45 24.49
C ARG A 88 -9.72 -6.98 24.25
N ARG A 89 -8.77 -6.13 23.86
CA ARG A 89 -9.10 -4.76 23.42
C ARG A 89 -9.62 -4.83 22.00
N GLY A 90 -10.94 -4.77 21.87
CA GLY A 90 -11.73 -4.87 20.64
C GLY A 90 -11.47 -3.82 19.56
N GLN A 91 -10.29 -3.20 19.50
CA GLN A 91 -9.91 -2.37 18.35
C GLN A 91 -9.53 -3.33 17.22
N GLU A 92 -10.32 -3.32 16.15
CA GLU A 92 -9.82 -3.70 14.83
C GLU A 92 -8.53 -2.91 14.57
N LEU A 93 -7.57 -3.50 13.85
CA LEU A 93 -6.33 -2.81 13.52
C LEU A 93 -6.70 -1.51 12.80
N SER A 94 -6.58 -0.38 13.49
CA SER A 94 -6.81 0.94 12.90
C SER A 94 -5.84 1.11 11.74
N ASP A 95 -6.17 1.99 10.79
CA ASP A 95 -5.27 2.29 9.69
C ASP A 95 -3.88 2.72 10.19
N LEU A 96 -2.87 1.93 9.85
CA LEU A 96 -1.48 2.22 10.14
C LEU A 96 -0.84 2.72 8.87
N VAL A 97 -0.70 4.04 8.84
CA VAL A 97 -0.05 4.76 7.75
C VAL A 97 1.39 4.91 8.20
N LEU A 98 2.33 4.33 7.45
CA LEU A 98 3.78 4.53 7.58
C LEU A 98 4.49 3.69 8.65
N LEU A 99 4.40 2.36 8.52
CA LEU A 99 5.42 1.49 9.10
C LEU A 99 6.55 1.32 8.09
N ARG A 100 7.72 1.87 8.39
CA ARG A 100 8.96 1.47 7.72
C ARG A 100 9.57 0.33 8.51
N ASP A 101 9.42 -0.86 7.99
CA ASP A 101 10.00 -2.07 8.56
C ASP A 101 11.13 -2.60 7.68
N SER A 102 12.16 -3.19 8.28
CA SER A 102 13.35 -3.65 7.57
C SER A 102 13.06 -4.80 6.61
N PHE A 103 12.09 -5.67 6.94
CA PHE A 103 11.64 -6.73 6.06
C PHE A 103 10.91 -6.15 4.85
N THR A 104 10.07 -5.13 5.04
CA THR A 104 9.36 -4.51 3.91
C THR A 104 10.31 -3.81 2.95
N ALA A 105 11.34 -3.13 3.47
CA ALA A 105 12.38 -2.53 2.63
C ALA A 105 13.13 -3.60 1.81
N GLN A 106 13.43 -4.75 2.40
CA GLN A 106 14.06 -5.87 1.69
C GLN A 106 13.13 -6.51 0.66
N LEU A 107 11.86 -6.69 1.00
CA LEU A 107 10.84 -7.20 0.07
C LEU A 107 10.69 -6.28 -1.14
N ALA A 108 10.52 -4.97 -0.91
CA ALA A 108 10.41 -4.00 -2.00
C ALA A 108 11.67 -3.99 -2.87
N LYS A 109 12.85 -4.03 -2.24
CA LYS A 109 14.13 -4.14 -2.95
C LYS A 109 14.18 -5.40 -3.83
N ALA A 110 13.83 -6.56 -3.29
CA ALA A 110 13.87 -7.83 -4.03
C ALA A 110 12.91 -7.85 -5.23
N LEU A 111 11.74 -7.22 -5.11
CA LEU A 111 10.76 -7.12 -6.20
C LEU A 111 11.22 -6.14 -7.28
N VAL A 112 11.81 -5.01 -6.90
CA VAL A 112 12.31 -4.00 -7.84
C VAL A 112 13.56 -4.48 -8.58
N GLU A 113 14.53 -5.09 -7.88
CA GLU A 113 15.76 -5.60 -8.51
C GLU A 113 15.50 -6.73 -9.51
N HIS A 114 14.38 -7.45 -9.37
CA HIS A 114 14.00 -8.50 -10.31
C HIS A 114 13.29 -7.95 -11.55
N ASP A 115 12.69 -6.76 -11.50
CA ASP A 115 12.07 -6.10 -12.66
C ASP A 115 13.14 -5.75 -13.72
N ASP A 116 14.27 -5.18 -13.27
CA ASP A 116 15.43 -4.89 -14.12
C ASP A 116 16.00 -6.15 -14.82
N ALA A 117 15.87 -7.33 -14.19
CA ALA A 117 16.34 -8.59 -14.75
C ALA A 117 15.29 -9.30 -15.62
N ALA A 118 14.00 -9.20 -15.27
CA ALA A 118 12.89 -9.89 -15.93
C ALA A 118 12.55 -9.31 -17.30
N ASP A 119 12.75 -8.00 -17.51
CA ASP A 119 12.56 -7.36 -18.82
C ASP A 119 13.40 -8.01 -19.94
N SER A 120 14.53 -8.61 -19.58
CA SER A 120 15.39 -9.34 -20.52
C SER A 120 14.93 -10.79 -20.83
N THR A 121 14.03 -11.36 -20.02
CA THR A 121 13.70 -12.81 -20.07
C THR A 121 12.29 -13.10 -20.61
N PHE A 122 11.35 -12.15 -20.52
CA PHE A 122 9.99 -12.33 -21.08
C PHE A 122 9.86 -11.95 -22.57
N ALA A 123 10.92 -11.39 -23.17
CA ALA A 123 11.00 -11.13 -24.59
C ALA A 123 11.39 -12.40 -25.37
N GLY A 124 10.47 -13.36 -25.51
CA GLY A 124 10.63 -14.43 -26.50
C GLY A 124 9.94 -15.74 -26.19
N HIS A 125 8.67 -15.83 -26.53
CA HIS A 125 8.11 -16.96 -27.29
C HIS A 125 6.77 -16.50 -27.89
N ARG A 126 6.83 -15.98 -29.12
CA ARG A 126 5.69 -15.97 -30.05
C ARG A 126 5.87 -17.11 -31.02
#